data_AF-A0A2E3BZE8-F1
#
_entry.id   AF-A0A2E3BZE8-F1
#
_cell.length_a   1.000
_cell.length_b   1.000
_cell.length_c   1.000
_cell.angle_alpha   90.00
_cell.angle_beta   90.00
_cell.angle_gamma   90.00
#
_symmetry.space_group_name_H-M   'P 1'
#
loop_
_entity.id
_entity.type
_entity.pdbx_description
1 polymer ?
#
loop_
_entity_poly.entity_id
_entity_poly.type
_entity_poly.pdbx_seq_one_letter_code
_entity_poly.pdbx_strand_id
1 'polypeptide(L)'
;MASTEYLLEFGSFLGEETLEVEFKEFSLRKHRLIFTKDEVYSFIKNQDYSHICKFSRDVLITYFENYIPKYFSAFLNNSKLQKGELWFGISDSGEVLGLPATMTYEEISTNVIDQIKKVLFLNGNLDILDTVLKELKIEIFDVINSSDDQLDMYLTKFKSETKKYQIVFSSYRSEYKKVNKMISYYRRAINTMINEDETRKALIKMVISSEFCPEIKEKVMKKLVSSDDIIFEIGEVTEQKSDPRSPAYWIAKYRDIMIKKYKRPERPIINKPHDPYFRIIQDMNIMGPQFIKAGNNLVVIKITFPTGLSIKLEERLHFQGAMGNLKIPERSFDCWGKPCTKWH
;
A
#
# COMPACT_ATOMS: atom_id res chain seq x y z
N MET A 1 45.97 -2.99 3.02
CA MET A 1 46.15 -2.98 1.55
C MET A 1 45.25 -1.88 1.03
N ALA A 2 45.78 -0.99 0.19
CA ALA A 2 45.10 0.23 -0.23
C ALA A 2 43.84 -0.11 -1.05
N SER A 3 42.66 0.13 -0.49
CA SER A 3 41.39 0.10 -1.21
C SER A 3 41.34 1.33 -2.09
N THR A 4 41.35 1.14 -3.40
CA THR A 4 40.82 2.17 -4.30
C THR A 4 39.35 2.29 -3.96
N GLU A 5 38.97 3.30 -3.18
CA GLU A 5 37.58 3.54 -2.79
C GLU A 5 36.78 3.86 -4.05
N TYR A 6 35.97 2.90 -4.50
CA TYR A 6 35.04 3.14 -5.59
C TYR A 6 33.84 3.91 -5.03
N LEU A 7 33.80 5.21 -5.30
CA LEU A 7 32.75 6.11 -4.85
C LEU A 7 31.65 6.23 -5.90
N LEU A 8 30.40 6.15 -5.47
CA LEU A 8 29.22 6.48 -6.27
C LEU A 8 28.50 7.68 -5.67
N GLU A 9 27.89 8.48 -6.52
CA GLU A 9 27.18 9.68 -6.10
C GLU A 9 25.68 9.41 -5.96
N PHE A 10 25.08 9.74 -4.82
CA PHE A 10 23.65 9.58 -4.61
C PHE A 10 22.84 10.38 -5.64
N GLY A 11 21.82 9.76 -6.24
CA GLY A 11 21.00 10.37 -7.29
C GLY A 11 21.66 10.37 -8.68
N SER A 12 22.91 9.92 -8.80
CA SER A 12 23.54 9.76 -10.11
C SER A 12 22.93 8.61 -10.89
N PHE A 13 23.00 8.69 -12.22
CA PHE A 13 22.42 7.71 -13.14
C PHE A 13 23.50 6.79 -13.71
N LEU A 14 23.36 5.49 -13.49
CA LEU A 14 24.31 4.47 -13.95
C LEU A 14 23.94 3.84 -15.30
N GLY A 15 22.75 4.12 -15.82
CA GLY A 15 22.22 3.51 -17.05
C GLY A 15 20.92 2.77 -16.81
N GLU A 16 20.33 2.23 -17.87
CA GLU A 16 19.12 1.39 -17.76
C GLU A 16 19.46 -0.08 -17.55
N GLU A 17 18.51 -0.87 -17.04
CA GLU A 17 18.66 -2.33 -16.99
C GLU A 17 18.88 -2.91 -18.40
N THR A 18 19.62 -4.01 -18.48
CA THR A 18 19.85 -4.75 -19.73
C THR A 18 19.68 -6.25 -19.51
N LEU A 19 19.87 -7.07 -20.53
CA LEU A 19 19.90 -8.52 -20.31
C LEU A 19 21.04 -8.96 -19.38
N GLU A 20 22.14 -8.21 -19.36
CA GLU A 20 23.34 -8.48 -18.57
C GLU A 20 23.37 -7.73 -17.23
N VAL A 21 22.49 -6.75 -17.03
CA VAL A 21 22.48 -5.90 -15.82
C VAL A 21 21.09 -5.86 -15.22
N GLU A 22 20.99 -6.24 -13.96
CA GLU A 22 19.79 -6.12 -13.15
C GLU A 22 20.03 -5.20 -11.95
N PHE A 23 19.13 -4.26 -11.72
CA PHE A 23 19.13 -3.37 -10.57
C PHE A 23 18.07 -3.78 -9.57
N LYS A 24 18.37 -3.65 -8.28
CA LYS A 24 17.41 -3.92 -7.21
C LYS A 24 17.41 -2.80 -6.20
N GLU A 25 16.28 -2.11 -6.16
CA GLU A 25 16.03 -1.05 -5.21
C GLU A 25 15.90 -1.62 -3.78
N PHE A 26 16.70 -1.08 -2.87
CA PHE A 26 16.57 -1.39 -1.45
C PHE A 26 15.35 -0.69 -0.87
N SER A 27 14.43 -1.42 -0.26
CA SER A 27 13.28 -0.83 0.42
C SER A 27 12.87 -1.61 1.67
N LEU A 28 12.55 -0.88 2.74
CA LEU A 28 12.11 -1.44 4.01
C LEU A 28 10.64 -1.88 3.94
N ARG A 29 10.37 -3.08 3.42
CA ARG A 29 9.00 -3.54 3.17
C ARG A 29 8.08 -3.49 4.39
N LYS A 30 6.90 -2.88 4.22
CA LYS A 30 5.90 -2.58 5.28
C LYS A 30 5.53 -3.75 6.18
N HIS A 31 5.32 -4.94 5.63
CA HIS A 31 4.91 -6.12 6.41
C HIS A 31 5.99 -6.64 7.36
N ARG A 32 7.23 -6.13 7.22
CA ARG A 32 8.36 -6.47 8.07
C ARG A 32 8.76 -5.34 9.00
N LEU A 33 8.19 -4.14 8.82
CA LEU A 33 8.46 -3.01 9.69
C LEU A 33 7.79 -3.28 11.04
N ILE A 34 8.61 -3.54 12.05
CA ILE A 34 8.19 -3.77 13.44
C ILE A 34 7.94 -2.42 14.15
N PHE A 35 8.37 -1.31 13.55
CA PHE A 35 8.27 0.02 14.15
C PHE A 35 6.82 0.52 14.23
N THR A 36 6.47 1.07 15.38
CA THR A 36 5.29 1.88 15.61
C THR A 36 5.44 3.25 14.95
N LYS A 37 4.32 3.93 14.73
CA LYS A 37 4.33 5.29 14.17
C LYS A 37 5.15 6.27 15.02
N ASP A 38 5.11 6.14 16.34
CA ASP A 38 5.82 7.03 17.25
C ASP A 38 7.34 6.79 17.22
N GLU A 39 7.77 5.54 17.04
CA GLU A 39 9.18 5.21 16.81
C GLU A 39 9.68 5.81 15.49
N VAL A 40 8.93 5.64 14.40
CA VAL A 40 9.29 6.24 13.10
C VAL A 40 9.37 7.76 13.20
N TYR A 41 8.42 8.39 13.91
CA TYR A 41 8.46 9.82 14.17
C TYR A 41 9.70 10.23 14.97
N SER A 42 10.07 9.45 15.98
CA SER A 42 11.26 9.67 16.80
C SER A 42 12.54 9.62 15.95
N PHE A 43 12.67 8.61 15.07
CA PHE A 43 13.83 8.47 14.18
C PHE A 43 14.00 9.70 13.27
N ILE A 44 12.91 10.12 12.60
CA ILE A 44 12.92 11.28 11.71
C ILE A 44 13.25 12.57 12.47
N LYS A 45 12.66 12.75 13.65
CA LYS A 45 12.84 13.98 14.45
C LYS A 45 14.25 14.08 15.04
N ASN A 46 14.77 12.98 15.56
CA ASN A 46 16.04 12.94 16.28
C ASN A 46 17.22 12.67 15.34
N GLN A 47 16.97 12.33 14.08
CA GLN A 47 17.97 11.91 13.08
C GLN A 47 18.82 10.72 13.56
N ASP A 48 18.22 9.87 14.41
CA ASP A 48 18.84 8.62 14.85
C ASP A 48 18.19 7.46 14.10
N TYR A 49 18.95 6.91 13.17
CA TYR A 49 18.52 5.81 12.31
C TYR A 49 19.21 4.50 12.64
N SER A 50 19.90 4.40 13.78
CA SER A 50 20.64 3.20 14.21
C SER A 50 19.79 1.93 14.19
N HIS A 51 18.55 2.02 14.68
CA HIS A 51 17.58 0.92 14.66
C HIS A 51 17.17 0.52 13.24
N ILE A 52 17.03 1.49 12.34
CA ILE A 52 16.70 1.25 10.93
C ILE A 52 17.89 0.56 10.24
N CYS A 53 19.11 1.02 10.50
CA CYS A 53 20.34 0.39 10.02
C CYS A 53 20.40 -1.07 10.49
N LYS A 54 20.20 -1.35 11.78
CA LYS A 54 20.19 -2.74 12.30
C LYS A 54 19.17 -3.62 11.57
N PHE A 55 17.97 -3.10 11.33
CA PHE A 55 16.91 -3.82 10.61
C PHE A 55 17.23 -4.03 9.12
N SER A 56 18.01 -3.14 8.49
CA SER A 56 18.38 -3.25 7.07
C SER A 56 19.20 -4.50 6.76
N ARG A 57 19.97 -5.01 7.72
CA ARG A 57 20.70 -6.28 7.61
C ARG A 57 19.78 -7.47 7.32
N ASP A 58 18.70 -7.61 8.08
CA ASP A 58 17.74 -8.71 7.92
C ASP A 58 17.00 -8.60 6.57
N VAL A 59 16.70 -7.36 6.15
CA VAL A 59 16.12 -7.08 4.84
C VAL A 59 17.10 -7.51 3.74
N LEU A 60 18.38 -7.17 3.85
CA LEU A 60 19.40 -7.50 2.87
C LEU A 60 19.61 -9.01 2.73
N ILE A 61 19.67 -9.75 3.86
CA ILE A 61 19.71 -11.23 3.84
C ILE A 61 18.54 -11.78 3.03
N THR A 62 17.33 -11.25 3.25
CA THR A 62 16.16 -11.72 2.52
C THR A 62 16.20 -11.33 1.03
N TYR A 63 16.80 -10.19 0.70
CA TYR A 63 17.04 -9.83 -0.69
C TYR A 63 17.98 -10.85 -1.35
N PHE A 64 19.07 -11.22 -0.68
CA PHE A 64 20.00 -12.24 -1.17
C PHE A 64 19.29 -13.58 -1.39
N GLU A 65 18.52 -14.06 -0.42
CA GLU A 65 17.74 -15.31 -0.54
C GLU A 65 16.75 -15.32 -1.71
N ASN A 66 16.12 -14.18 -2.01
CA ASN A 66 15.10 -14.11 -3.06
C ASN A 66 15.67 -13.83 -4.46
N TYR A 67 16.73 -13.03 -4.55
CA TYR A 67 17.21 -12.50 -5.82
C TYR A 67 18.45 -13.23 -6.32
N ILE A 68 19.40 -13.60 -5.47
CA ILE A 68 20.63 -14.24 -5.93
C ILE A 68 20.35 -15.58 -6.60
N PRO A 69 19.59 -16.53 -6.00
CA PRO A 69 19.32 -17.81 -6.66
C PRO A 69 18.65 -17.65 -8.02
N LYS A 70 17.70 -16.71 -8.10
CA LYS A 70 16.96 -16.39 -9.31
C LYS A 70 17.89 -15.88 -10.41
N TYR A 71 18.65 -14.82 -10.13
CA TYR A 71 19.45 -14.14 -11.16
C TYR A 71 20.72 -14.91 -11.49
N PHE A 72 21.36 -15.57 -10.52
CA PHE A 72 22.46 -16.50 -10.79
C PHE A 72 22.03 -17.56 -11.81
N SER A 73 20.91 -18.26 -11.55
CA SER A 73 20.37 -19.24 -12.50
C SER A 73 20.00 -18.61 -13.85
N ALA A 74 19.37 -17.42 -13.85
CA ALA A 74 18.91 -16.75 -15.06
C ALA A 74 20.06 -16.34 -15.99
N PHE A 75 21.17 -15.85 -15.42
CA PHE A 75 22.35 -15.44 -16.17
C PHE A 75 23.11 -16.65 -16.70
N LEU A 76 23.29 -17.71 -15.89
CA LEU A 76 23.98 -18.93 -16.32
C LEU A 76 23.19 -19.71 -17.38
N ASN A 77 21.85 -19.71 -17.30
CA ASN A 77 21.00 -20.37 -18.29
C ASN A 77 21.02 -19.68 -19.67
N ASN A 78 21.52 -18.46 -19.77
CA ASN A 78 21.58 -17.71 -21.02
C ASN A 78 23.02 -17.71 -21.56
N SER A 79 23.32 -18.70 -22.42
CA SER A 79 24.66 -18.91 -22.99
C SER A 79 25.17 -17.78 -23.89
N LYS A 80 24.31 -16.81 -24.25
CA LYS A 80 24.68 -15.69 -25.11
C LYS A 80 25.21 -14.48 -24.34
N LEU A 81 25.04 -14.44 -23.02
CA LEU A 81 25.49 -13.33 -22.19
C LEU A 81 26.99 -13.46 -21.90
N GLN A 82 27.71 -12.35 -21.98
CA GLN A 82 29.14 -12.31 -21.65
C GLN A 82 29.41 -12.01 -20.19
N LYS A 83 28.42 -11.44 -19.50
CA LYS A 83 28.42 -11.22 -18.04
C LYS A 83 27.01 -11.12 -17.49
N GLY A 84 26.87 -11.35 -16.18
CA GLY A 84 25.64 -11.11 -15.42
C GLY A 84 25.93 -10.27 -14.19
N GLU A 85 25.46 -9.04 -14.16
CA GLU A 85 25.64 -8.09 -13.07
C GLU A 85 24.32 -7.90 -12.32
N LEU A 86 24.35 -8.13 -11.01
CA LEU A 86 23.24 -7.83 -10.10
C LEU A 86 23.68 -6.77 -9.12
N TRP A 87 22.97 -5.65 -9.09
CA TRP A 87 23.27 -4.54 -8.20
C TRP A 87 22.16 -4.33 -7.18
N PHE A 88 22.53 -4.10 -5.93
CA PHE A 88 21.64 -3.72 -4.84
C PHE A 88 21.89 -2.28 -4.42
N GLY A 89 20.81 -1.52 -4.20
CA GLY A 89 20.88 -0.09 -3.87
C GLY A 89 20.84 0.83 -5.10
N ILE A 90 20.38 0.31 -6.25
CA ILE A 90 20.10 1.09 -7.46
C ILE A 90 18.61 0.93 -7.76
N SER A 91 17.93 2.02 -8.11
CA SER A 91 16.52 1.99 -8.49
C SER A 91 16.31 1.20 -9.79
N ASP A 92 15.07 0.79 -10.07
CA ASP A 92 14.72 0.13 -11.33
C ASP A 92 14.97 1.03 -12.56
N SER A 93 15.08 2.35 -12.35
CA SER A 93 15.45 3.30 -13.41
C SER A 93 16.96 3.53 -13.51
N GLY A 94 17.80 2.93 -12.65
CA GLY A 94 19.26 3.10 -12.72
C GLY A 94 19.83 4.23 -11.86
N GLU A 95 19.04 4.80 -10.95
CA GLU A 95 19.48 5.85 -10.05
C GLU A 95 20.16 5.25 -8.80
N VAL A 96 21.31 5.80 -8.40
CA VAL A 96 22.05 5.38 -7.21
C VAL A 96 21.32 5.86 -5.96
N LEU A 97 20.74 4.93 -5.19
CA LEU A 97 20.07 5.25 -3.91
C LEU A 97 20.84 4.74 -2.69
N GLY A 98 21.68 3.73 -2.88
CA GLY A 98 22.39 3.05 -1.82
C GLY A 98 21.49 2.23 -0.88
N LEU A 99 22.13 1.58 0.07
CA LEU A 99 21.53 0.90 1.21
C LEU A 99 22.38 1.10 2.45
N PRO A 100 21.82 1.10 3.67
CA PRO A 100 22.60 1.29 4.89
C PRO A 100 23.69 0.22 5.07
N ALA A 101 24.94 0.67 5.24
CA ALA A 101 26.11 -0.20 5.36
C ALA A 101 26.11 -0.93 6.72
N THR A 102 25.51 -2.12 6.75
CA THR A 102 25.27 -2.86 8.01
C THR A 102 25.86 -4.26 8.07
N MET A 103 26.44 -4.71 6.96
CA MET A 103 27.14 -5.98 6.85
C MET A 103 28.57 -5.73 6.39
N THR A 104 29.50 -6.52 6.90
CA THR A 104 30.89 -6.51 6.40
C THR A 104 30.97 -7.17 5.03
N TYR A 105 32.07 -6.94 4.30
CA TYR A 105 32.35 -7.65 3.05
C TYR A 105 32.31 -9.17 3.24
N GLU A 106 32.89 -9.69 4.33
CA GLU A 106 32.91 -11.11 4.65
C GLU A 106 31.51 -11.67 4.85
N GLU A 107 30.64 -10.94 5.57
CA GLU A 107 29.24 -11.34 5.77
C GLU A 107 28.47 -11.34 4.45
N ILE A 108 28.64 -10.31 3.62
CA ILE A 108 28.00 -10.22 2.29
C ILE A 108 28.48 -11.40 1.43
N SER A 109 29.79 -11.58 1.31
CA SER A 109 30.40 -12.64 0.51
C SER A 109 29.90 -14.02 0.93
N THR A 110 29.89 -14.30 2.24
CA THR A 110 29.38 -15.57 2.78
C THR A 110 27.92 -15.80 2.39
N ASN A 111 27.04 -14.79 2.56
CA ASN A 111 25.64 -14.93 2.22
C ASN A 111 25.40 -15.14 0.71
N VAL A 112 26.15 -14.43 -0.14
CA VAL A 112 26.09 -14.60 -1.61
C VAL A 112 26.49 -16.02 -1.99
N ILE A 113 27.64 -16.47 -1.49
CA ILE A 113 28.20 -17.80 -1.75
C ILE A 113 27.25 -18.89 -1.28
N ASP A 114 26.63 -18.74 -0.11
CA ASP A 114 25.68 -19.72 0.42
C ASP A 114 24.43 -19.84 -0.47
N GLN A 115 23.92 -18.73 -1.01
CA GLN A 115 22.80 -18.80 -1.97
C GLN A 115 23.21 -19.49 -3.27
N ILE A 116 24.42 -19.24 -3.77
CA ILE A 116 24.96 -19.93 -4.97
C ILE A 116 25.10 -21.43 -4.71
N LYS A 117 25.69 -21.82 -3.58
CA LYS A 117 25.84 -23.23 -3.17
C LYS A 117 24.50 -23.95 -3.10
N LYS A 118 23.45 -23.32 -2.58
CA LYS A 118 22.09 -23.90 -2.55
C LYS A 118 21.57 -24.21 -3.96
N VAL A 119 21.75 -23.30 -4.91
CA VAL A 119 21.35 -23.52 -6.31
C VAL A 119 22.15 -24.68 -6.90
N LEU A 120 23.47 -24.67 -6.76
CA LEU A 120 24.34 -25.71 -7.32
C LEU A 120 24.03 -27.09 -6.73
N PHE A 121 23.86 -27.18 -5.40
CA PHE A 121 23.46 -28.41 -4.71
C PHE A 121 22.11 -28.94 -5.21
N LEU A 122 21.10 -28.06 -5.33
CA LEU A 122 19.77 -28.44 -5.82
C LEU A 122 19.80 -29.09 -7.21
N ASN A 123 20.75 -28.69 -8.05
CA ASN A 123 20.89 -29.18 -9.43
C ASN A 123 21.99 -30.25 -9.57
N GLY A 124 22.56 -30.76 -8.47
CA GLY A 124 23.62 -31.76 -8.53
C GLY A 124 24.97 -31.26 -9.08
N ASN A 125 25.16 -29.94 -9.18
CA ASN A 125 26.29 -29.28 -9.84
C ASN A 125 27.28 -28.67 -8.82
N LEU A 126 27.56 -29.34 -7.71
CA LEU A 126 28.53 -28.83 -6.71
C LEU A 126 29.98 -28.90 -7.19
N ASP A 127 30.27 -29.77 -8.16
CA ASP A 127 31.60 -29.97 -8.75
C ASP A 127 32.15 -28.70 -9.44
N ILE A 128 31.27 -27.83 -9.93
CA ILE A 128 31.66 -26.56 -10.59
C ILE A 128 31.79 -25.37 -9.62
N LEU A 129 31.56 -25.58 -8.32
CA LEU A 129 31.54 -24.50 -7.33
C LEU A 129 32.86 -23.72 -7.34
N ASP A 130 34.00 -24.39 -7.35
CA ASP A 130 35.32 -23.74 -7.32
C ASP A 130 35.55 -22.86 -8.56
N THR A 131 35.07 -23.30 -9.74
CA THR A 131 35.12 -22.50 -10.97
C THR A 131 34.23 -21.25 -10.83
N VAL A 132 33.01 -21.42 -10.34
CA VAL A 132 32.08 -20.31 -10.11
C VAL A 132 32.68 -19.29 -9.14
N LEU A 133 33.24 -19.74 -8.03
CA LEU A 133 33.81 -18.87 -7.00
C LEU A 133 35.08 -18.14 -7.47
N LYS A 134 35.87 -18.74 -8.36
CA LYS A 134 37.05 -18.09 -8.94
C LYS A 134 36.70 -16.87 -9.81
N GLU A 135 35.55 -16.91 -10.46
CA GLU A 135 35.11 -15.86 -11.38
C GLU A 135 34.09 -14.89 -10.77
N LEU A 136 33.44 -15.29 -9.66
CA LEU A 136 32.53 -14.44 -8.91
C LEU A 136 33.27 -13.20 -8.39
N LYS A 137 32.75 -12.01 -8.71
CA LYS A 137 33.24 -10.74 -8.16
C LYS A 137 32.15 -10.07 -7.35
N ILE A 138 32.51 -9.65 -6.14
CA ILE A 138 31.64 -8.85 -5.26
C ILE A 138 32.37 -7.54 -5.02
N GLU A 139 31.73 -6.44 -5.37
CA GLU A 139 32.25 -5.09 -5.22
C GLU A 139 31.27 -4.29 -4.36
N ILE A 140 31.80 -3.51 -3.41
CA ILE A 140 31.03 -2.63 -2.54
C ILE A 140 31.50 -1.21 -2.81
N PHE A 141 30.55 -0.35 -3.16
CA PHE A 141 30.78 1.04 -3.50
C PHE A 141 30.21 1.92 -2.40
N ASP A 142 31.00 2.83 -1.85
CA ASP A 142 30.49 3.82 -0.92
C ASP A 142 29.68 4.87 -1.68
N VAL A 143 28.56 5.28 -1.10
CA VAL A 143 27.67 6.29 -1.69
C VAL A 143 27.85 7.61 -0.94
N ILE A 144 28.30 8.63 -1.67
CA ILE A 144 28.49 9.98 -1.16
C ILE A 144 27.31 10.87 -1.51
N ASN A 145 27.01 11.83 -0.64
CA ASN A 145 25.89 12.73 -0.86
C ASN A 145 26.28 13.89 -1.78
N SER A 146 25.46 14.12 -2.79
CA SER A 146 25.44 15.36 -3.57
C SER A 146 24.04 15.99 -3.68
N SER A 147 23.03 15.36 -3.08
CA SER A 147 21.64 15.71 -3.28
C SER A 147 21.07 16.59 -2.16
N ASP A 148 20.07 17.39 -2.55
CA ASP A 148 19.32 18.24 -1.64
C ASP A 148 18.37 17.44 -0.74
N ASP A 149 18.31 17.82 0.54
CA ASP A 149 17.40 17.27 1.53
C ASP A 149 15.93 17.57 1.17
N GLN A 150 15.19 16.57 0.69
CA GLN A 150 13.78 16.70 0.32
C GLN A 150 12.79 16.41 1.47
N LEU A 151 13.26 16.08 2.67
CA LEU A 151 12.40 15.62 3.76
C LEU A 151 11.37 16.67 4.17
N ASP A 152 11.78 17.93 4.31
CA ASP A 152 10.90 19.02 4.72
C ASP A 152 9.81 19.31 3.68
N MET A 153 10.17 19.27 2.39
CA MET A 153 9.22 19.41 1.29
C MET A 153 8.17 18.28 1.35
N TYR A 154 8.61 17.05 1.55
CA TYR A 154 7.73 15.89 1.63
C TYR A 154 6.79 15.95 2.85
N LEU A 155 7.33 16.27 4.04
CA LEU A 155 6.56 16.44 5.27
C LEU A 155 5.52 17.56 5.14
N THR A 156 5.89 18.68 4.49
CA THR A 156 4.99 19.82 4.26
C THR A 156 3.86 19.46 3.31
N LYS A 157 4.17 18.82 2.19
CA LYS A 157 3.17 18.33 1.23
C LYS A 157 2.19 17.38 1.91
N PHE A 158 2.69 16.43 2.68
CA PHE A 158 1.85 15.48 3.39
C PHE A 158 0.93 16.14 4.43
N LYS A 159 1.45 17.06 5.25
CA LYS A 159 0.65 17.82 6.23
C LYS A 159 -0.50 18.55 5.54
N SER A 160 -0.23 19.17 4.38
CA SER A 160 -1.22 19.86 3.56
C SER A 160 -2.31 18.91 3.06
N GLU A 161 -1.93 17.77 2.48
CA GLU A 161 -2.87 16.75 2.00
C GLU A 161 -3.74 16.16 3.13
N THR A 162 -3.15 15.92 4.30
CA THR A 162 -3.86 15.44 5.49
C THR A 162 -4.88 16.44 5.99
N LYS A 163 -4.50 17.72 6.08
CA LYS A 163 -5.41 18.79 6.48
C LYS A 163 -6.58 18.89 5.51
N LYS A 164 -6.32 18.86 4.20
CA LYS A 164 -7.38 18.86 3.16
C LYS A 164 -8.33 17.67 3.33
N TYR A 165 -7.79 16.47 3.49
CA TYR A 165 -8.59 15.25 3.72
C TYR A 165 -9.47 15.40 4.97
N GLN A 166 -8.90 15.83 6.11
CA GLN A 166 -9.62 15.97 7.38
C GLN A 166 -10.75 17.00 7.31
N ILE A 167 -10.53 18.14 6.65
CA ILE A 167 -11.57 19.17 6.47
C ILE A 167 -12.74 18.60 5.68
N VAL A 168 -12.47 17.99 4.53
CA VAL A 168 -13.51 17.44 3.65
C VAL A 168 -14.28 16.31 4.34
N PHE A 169 -13.58 15.38 4.99
CA PHE A 169 -14.22 14.25 5.67
C PHE A 169 -14.96 14.63 6.94
N SER A 170 -14.49 15.63 7.69
CA SER A 170 -15.18 16.10 8.90
C SER A 170 -16.51 16.77 8.55
N SER A 171 -16.53 17.58 7.49
CA SER A 171 -17.75 18.19 6.95
C SER A 171 -18.76 17.12 6.53
N TYR A 172 -18.33 16.16 5.69
CA TYR A 172 -19.15 15.02 5.28
C TYR A 172 -19.70 14.24 6.50
N ARG A 173 -18.86 13.92 7.48
CA ARG A 173 -19.26 13.15 8.67
C ARG A 173 -20.30 13.90 9.50
N SER A 174 -20.18 15.22 9.61
CA SER A 174 -21.14 16.07 10.32
C SER A 174 -22.51 16.04 9.64
N GLU A 175 -22.54 16.27 8.32
CA GLU A 175 -23.77 16.24 7.54
C GLU A 175 -24.42 14.85 7.54
N TYR A 176 -23.62 13.81 7.33
CA TYR A 176 -24.08 12.42 7.36
C TYR A 176 -24.72 12.05 8.70
N LYS A 177 -24.12 12.48 9.83
CA LYS A 177 -24.68 12.30 11.17
C LYS A 177 -26.03 13.03 11.32
N LYS A 178 -26.13 14.28 10.85
CA LYS A 178 -27.39 15.05 10.88
C LYS A 178 -28.49 14.35 10.09
N VAL A 179 -28.21 13.94 8.85
CA VAL A 179 -29.16 13.22 7.99
C VAL A 179 -29.58 11.89 8.62
N ASN A 180 -28.63 11.10 9.14
CA ASN A 180 -28.98 9.84 9.78
C ASN A 180 -29.80 10.01 11.06
N LYS A 181 -29.56 11.09 11.84
CA LYS A 181 -30.41 11.42 12.99
C LYS A 181 -31.85 11.69 12.54
N MET A 182 -32.04 12.45 11.46
CA MET A 182 -33.38 12.70 10.90
C MET A 182 -34.03 11.42 10.37
N ILE A 183 -33.31 10.63 9.56
CA ILE A 183 -33.82 9.35 9.05
C ILE A 183 -34.21 8.42 10.21
N SER A 184 -33.40 8.37 11.27
CA SER A 184 -33.70 7.57 12.48
C SER A 184 -34.97 8.05 13.18
N TYR A 185 -35.14 9.37 13.33
CA TYR A 185 -36.35 9.97 13.89
C TYR A 185 -37.62 9.53 13.14
N TYR A 186 -37.58 9.52 11.80
CA TYR A 186 -38.70 9.08 10.96
C TYR A 186 -38.85 7.55 10.88
N ARG A 187 -37.86 6.76 11.33
CA ARG A 187 -37.96 5.29 11.40
C ARG A 187 -38.56 4.78 12.71
N ARG A 188 -38.89 5.67 13.66
CA ARG A 188 -39.53 5.31 14.93
C ARG A 188 -40.89 4.66 14.71
N ALA A 189 -41.41 4.04 15.77
CA ALA A 189 -42.72 3.42 15.76
C ALA A 189 -43.81 4.44 15.41
N ILE A 190 -44.77 4.03 14.59
CA ILE A 190 -45.84 4.91 14.10
C ILE A 190 -46.69 5.45 15.25
N ASN A 191 -47.02 4.62 16.25
CA ASN A 191 -47.72 5.04 17.47
C ASN A 191 -47.01 6.18 18.18
N THR A 192 -45.69 6.17 18.23
CA THR A 192 -44.92 7.27 18.83
C THR A 192 -44.98 8.52 17.96
N MET A 193 -44.79 8.38 16.64
CA MET A 193 -44.72 9.54 15.75
C MET A 193 -46.06 10.25 15.59
N ILE A 194 -47.16 9.51 15.44
CA ILE A 194 -48.48 10.10 15.16
C ILE A 194 -49.04 10.94 16.32
N ASN A 195 -48.57 10.64 17.54
CA ASN A 195 -48.99 11.34 18.76
C ASN A 195 -48.05 12.49 19.15
N GLU A 196 -47.00 12.76 18.37
CA GLU A 196 -46.21 13.98 18.55
C GLU A 196 -46.90 15.18 17.90
N ASP A 197 -47.11 16.24 18.67
CA ASP A 197 -47.80 17.47 18.24
C ASP A 197 -47.34 18.01 16.89
N GLU A 198 -46.02 18.14 16.70
CA GLU A 198 -45.46 18.68 15.48
C GLU A 198 -45.67 17.77 14.27
N THR A 199 -45.60 16.45 14.48
CA THR A 199 -45.92 15.47 13.43
C THR A 199 -47.40 15.53 13.09
N ARG A 200 -48.28 15.58 14.10
CA ARG A 200 -49.74 15.66 13.91
C ARG A 200 -50.16 16.92 13.16
N LYS A 201 -49.59 18.08 13.50
CA LYS A 201 -49.76 19.35 12.77
C LYS A 201 -49.30 19.23 11.31
N ALA A 202 -48.16 18.57 11.07
CA ALA A 202 -47.64 18.36 9.72
C ALA A 202 -48.53 17.40 8.90
N LEU A 203 -49.05 16.34 9.52
CA LEU A 203 -50.00 15.41 8.90
C LEU A 203 -51.28 16.11 8.51
N ILE A 204 -51.88 16.89 9.41
CA ILE A 204 -53.09 17.68 9.15
C ILE A 204 -52.89 18.56 7.90
N LYS A 205 -51.78 19.30 7.83
CA LYS A 205 -51.44 20.13 6.66
C LYS A 205 -51.36 19.29 5.39
N MET A 206 -50.75 18.10 5.47
CA MET A 206 -50.62 17.17 4.34
C MET A 206 -51.96 16.58 3.88
N VAL A 207 -52.89 16.29 4.81
CA VAL A 207 -54.24 15.81 4.47
C VAL A 207 -55.03 16.92 3.77
N ILE A 208 -55.00 18.14 4.32
CA ILE A 208 -55.70 19.31 3.76
C ILE A 208 -55.24 19.58 2.33
N SER A 209 -53.93 19.59 2.08
CA SER A 209 -53.34 19.89 0.77
C SER A 209 -53.43 18.76 -0.26
N SER A 210 -53.94 17.58 0.12
CA SER A 210 -54.04 16.44 -0.78
C SER A 210 -55.19 16.56 -1.81
N GLU A 211 -55.15 15.77 -2.87
CA GLU A 211 -56.18 15.76 -3.93
C GLU A 211 -57.39 14.84 -3.62
N PHE A 212 -57.42 14.22 -2.43
CA PHE A 212 -58.54 13.34 -2.05
C PHE A 212 -59.85 14.12 -1.87
N CYS A 213 -60.98 13.45 -2.08
CA CYS A 213 -62.29 14.06 -1.91
C CYS A 213 -62.53 14.52 -0.45
N PRO A 214 -63.38 15.53 -0.23
CA PRO A 214 -63.64 16.10 1.11
C PRO A 214 -64.04 15.06 2.16
N GLU A 215 -64.83 14.06 1.79
CA GLU A 215 -65.31 13.00 2.70
C GLU A 215 -64.17 12.17 3.30
N ILE A 216 -63.14 11.85 2.50
CA ILE A 216 -61.96 11.11 2.98
C ILE A 216 -61.15 11.99 3.92
N LYS A 217 -60.96 13.27 3.56
CA LYS A 217 -60.24 14.24 4.40
C LYS A 217 -60.92 14.42 5.75
N GLU A 218 -62.24 14.60 5.77
CA GLU A 218 -63.03 14.80 7.00
C GLU A 218 -62.89 13.62 7.96
N LYS A 219 -63.03 12.38 7.45
CA LYS A 219 -62.90 11.16 8.26
C LYS A 219 -61.54 11.04 8.96
N VAL A 220 -60.45 11.35 8.26
CA VAL A 220 -59.10 11.31 8.82
C VAL A 220 -58.87 12.49 9.77
N MET A 221 -59.31 13.68 9.38
CA MET A 221 -59.15 14.90 10.18
C MET A 221 -59.83 14.80 11.54
N LYS A 222 -61.02 14.20 11.62
CA LYS A 222 -61.70 13.95 12.89
C LYS A 222 -60.84 13.14 13.88
N LYS A 223 -60.06 12.18 13.38
CA LYS A 223 -59.12 11.38 14.18
C LYS A 223 -57.81 12.09 14.47
N LEU A 224 -57.29 12.90 13.54
CA LEU A 224 -56.02 13.63 13.74
C LEU A 224 -56.15 14.87 14.63
N VAL A 225 -57.34 15.46 14.74
CA VAL A 225 -57.60 16.67 15.53
C VAL A 225 -58.05 16.34 16.96
N SER A 226 -58.45 15.09 17.25
CA SER A 226 -58.82 14.69 18.61
C SER A 226 -57.64 14.88 19.57
N SER A 227 -57.95 15.25 20.82
CA SER A 227 -56.96 15.33 21.91
C SER A 227 -56.39 13.96 22.28
N ASP A 228 -57.09 12.88 21.94
CA ASP A 228 -56.73 11.53 22.35
C ASP A 228 -55.52 11.00 21.58
N ASP A 229 -54.81 10.06 22.20
CA ASP A 229 -53.73 9.31 21.56
C ASP A 229 -54.30 8.33 20.53
N ILE A 230 -53.68 8.31 19.35
CA ILE A 230 -53.97 7.34 18.31
C ILE A 230 -53.08 6.13 18.55
N ILE A 231 -53.69 5.00 18.89
CA ILE A 231 -53.00 3.74 19.13
C ILE A 231 -53.40 2.77 18.03
N PHE A 232 -52.42 2.25 17.31
CA PHE A 232 -52.59 1.12 16.40
C PHE A 232 -52.18 -0.17 17.11
N GLU A 233 -52.99 -1.21 16.98
CA GLU A 233 -52.65 -2.55 17.43
C GLU A 233 -51.59 -3.21 16.53
N ILE A 234 -51.04 -4.34 17.00
CA ILE A 234 -50.05 -5.11 16.25
C ILE A 234 -50.69 -5.58 14.94
N GLY A 235 -50.09 -5.22 13.80
CA GLY A 235 -50.56 -5.61 12.47
C GLY A 235 -51.52 -4.59 11.83
N GLU A 236 -52.24 -3.80 12.61
CA GLU A 236 -53.24 -2.84 12.11
C GLU A 236 -52.63 -1.79 11.17
N VAL A 237 -51.43 -1.29 11.51
CA VAL A 237 -50.66 -0.40 10.62
C VAL A 237 -50.40 -1.02 9.25
N THR A 238 -50.09 -2.32 9.22
CA THR A 238 -49.76 -3.01 7.96
C THR A 238 -50.98 -3.17 7.07
N GLU A 239 -52.15 -3.39 7.68
CA GLU A 239 -53.44 -3.52 6.98
C GLU A 239 -53.96 -2.17 6.50
N GLN A 240 -53.83 -1.14 7.34
CA GLN A 240 -54.45 0.16 7.10
C GLN A 240 -53.55 1.15 6.34
N LYS A 241 -52.25 0.86 6.15
CA LYS A 241 -51.34 1.75 5.39
C LYS A 241 -51.72 1.94 3.92
N SER A 242 -52.65 1.12 3.39
CA SER A 242 -53.21 1.26 2.04
C SER A 242 -54.57 1.96 2.00
N ASP A 243 -55.22 2.18 3.16
CA ASP A 243 -56.52 2.85 3.22
C ASP A 243 -56.36 4.37 3.46
N PRO A 244 -56.65 5.24 2.47
CA PRO A 244 -56.53 6.68 2.63
C PRO A 244 -57.49 7.28 3.67
N ARG A 245 -58.46 6.50 4.18
CA ARG A 245 -59.35 6.90 5.28
C ARG A 245 -58.76 6.62 6.67
N SER A 246 -57.64 5.91 6.75
CA SER A 246 -56.94 5.63 8.00
C SER A 246 -55.81 6.64 8.26
N PRO A 247 -55.62 7.12 9.50
CA PRO A 247 -54.43 7.87 9.88
C PRO A 247 -53.12 7.10 9.63
N ALA A 248 -53.15 5.75 9.63
CA ALA A 248 -52.00 4.89 9.33
C ALA A 248 -51.43 5.11 7.92
N TYR A 249 -52.29 5.29 6.92
CA TYR A 249 -51.88 5.63 5.55
C TYR A 249 -51.13 6.96 5.51
N TRP A 250 -51.64 7.98 6.20
CA TRP A 250 -51.07 9.33 6.16
C TRP A 250 -49.73 9.41 6.88
N ILE A 251 -49.58 8.79 8.05
CA ILE A 251 -48.29 8.76 8.76
C ILE A 251 -47.26 7.91 8.02
N ALA A 252 -47.65 6.79 7.40
CA ALA A 252 -46.75 6.00 6.57
C ALA A 252 -46.27 6.80 5.34
N LYS A 253 -47.19 7.47 4.65
CA LYS A 253 -46.88 8.32 3.49
C LYS A 253 -46.00 9.52 3.87
N TYR A 254 -46.30 10.19 4.99
CA TYR A 254 -45.51 11.30 5.50
C TYR A 254 -44.09 10.87 5.84
N ARG A 255 -43.93 9.73 6.54
CA ARG A 255 -42.64 9.13 6.82
C ARG A 255 -41.84 8.91 5.54
N ASP A 256 -42.45 8.28 4.53
CA ASP A 256 -41.77 7.96 3.29
C ASP A 256 -41.35 9.23 2.53
N ILE A 257 -42.19 10.27 2.52
CA ILE A 257 -41.85 11.59 1.97
C ILE A 257 -40.67 12.20 2.73
N MET A 258 -40.70 12.20 4.05
CA MET A 258 -39.63 12.81 4.86
C MET A 258 -38.32 12.05 4.73
N ILE A 259 -38.33 10.71 4.75
CA ILE A 259 -37.12 9.91 4.51
C ILE A 259 -36.55 10.19 3.12
N LYS A 260 -37.39 10.30 2.08
CA LYS A 260 -36.95 10.66 0.72
C LYS A 260 -36.40 12.09 0.63
N LYS A 261 -36.93 13.02 1.43
CA LYS A 261 -36.46 14.41 1.50
C LYS A 261 -35.01 14.50 2.02
N TYR A 262 -34.61 13.63 2.94
CA TYR A 262 -33.24 13.60 3.46
C TYR A 262 -32.34 12.71 2.59
N LYS A 263 -31.75 13.29 1.53
CA LYS A 263 -30.69 12.61 0.76
C LYS A 263 -29.45 12.48 1.63
N ARG A 264 -28.88 11.29 1.72
CA ARG A 264 -27.56 11.10 2.35
C ARG A 264 -26.51 11.85 1.53
N PRO A 265 -25.60 12.60 2.16
CA PRO A 265 -24.53 13.26 1.42
C PRO A 265 -23.69 12.20 0.71
N GLU A 266 -23.19 12.54 -0.46
CA GLU A 266 -22.31 11.67 -1.21
C GLU A 266 -20.95 11.62 -0.52
N ARG A 267 -20.37 10.42 -0.44
CA ARG A 267 -19.06 10.26 0.17
C ARG A 267 -18.04 10.99 -0.72
N PRO A 268 -17.20 11.87 -0.17
CA PRO A 268 -16.23 12.60 -0.97
C PRO A 268 -15.22 11.62 -1.59
N ILE A 269 -14.97 11.80 -2.88
CA ILE A 269 -13.93 11.08 -3.63
C ILE A 269 -12.62 11.84 -3.43
N ILE A 270 -11.96 11.58 -2.31
CA ILE A 270 -10.65 12.13 -1.99
C ILE A 270 -9.75 11.01 -1.47
N ASN A 271 -8.53 10.95 -1.99
CA ASN A 271 -7.55 9.97 -1.54
C ASN A 271 -7.21 10.24 -0.08
N LYS A 272 -7.37 9.22 0.77
CA LYS A 272 -6.83 9.25 2.11
C LYS A 272 -5.31 9.23 1.99
N PRO A 273 -4.59 10.22 2.54
CA PRO A 273 -3.13 10.17 2.55
C PRO A 273 -2.71 8.87 3.26
N HIS A 274 -1.89 8.06 2.59
CA HIS A 274 -1.29 6.89 3.20
C HIS A 274 -0.34 7.32 4.32
N ASP A 275 -0.16 6.47 5.33
CA ASP A 275 0.70 6.78 6.50
C ASP A 275 2.08 7.25 6.03
N PRO A 276 2.41 8.55 6.21
CA PRO A 276 3.58 9.15 5.58
C PRO A 276 4.85 8.64 6.19
N TYR A 277 4.80 8.28 7.47
CA TYR A 277 5.98 8.00 8.26
C TYR A 277 6.60 6.70 7.76
N PHE A 278 5.77 5.68 7.55
CA PHE A 278 6.20 4.43 6.92
C PHE A 278 6.66 4.62 5.48
N ARG A 279 5.99 5.50 4.71
CA ARG A 279 6.39 5.76 3.33
C ARG A 279 7.73 6.50 3.24
N ILE A 280 7.98 7.44 4.16
CA ILE A 280 9.26 8.16 4.27
C ILE A 280 10.36 7.15 4.49
N ILE A 281 10.27 6.29 5.51
CA ILE A 281 11.34 5.33 5.80
C ILE A 281 11.52 4.23 4.74
N GLN A 282 10.54 4.06 3.85
CA GLN A 282 10.57 3.06 2.78
C GLN A 282 11.25 3.54 1.50
N ASP A 283 11.31 4.86 1.32
CA ASP A 283 11.72 5.49 0.10
C ASP A 283 13.16 5.97 0.26
N MET A 284 14.10 5.27 -0.40
CA MET A 284 15.51 5.61 -0.31
C MET A 284 15.83 6.95 -1.00
N ASN A 285 14.96 7.47 -1.87
CA ASN A 285 15.10 8.84 -2.38
C ASN A 285 14.93 9.88 -1.27
N ILE A 286 14.10 9.58 -0.26
CA ILE A 286 13.87 10.47 0.88
C ILE A 286 14.89 10.18 1.99
N MET A 287 15.12 8.91 2.30
CA MET A 287 15.96 8.52 3.44
C MET A 287 17.44 8.50 3.15
N GLY A 288 17.86 8.24 1.91
CA GLY A 288 19.27 8.19 1.55
C GLY A 288 20.04 9.44 2.00
N PRO A 289 19.57 10.65 1.65
CA PRO A 289 20.22 11.89 2.10
C PRO A 289 20.21 12.04 3.63
N GLN A 290 19.16 11.55 4.29
CA GLN A 290 19.07 11.59 5.76
C GLN A 290 20.08 10.67 6.45
N PHE A 291 20.28 9.47 5.93
CA PHE A 291 21.28 8.54 6.45
C PHE A 291 22.68 9.15 6.36
N ILE A 292 23.03 9.69 5.19
CA ILE A 292 24.35 10.30 4.97
C ILE A 292 24.54 11.53 5.86
N LYS A 293 23.53 12.40 5.97
CA LYS A 293 23.57 13.59 6.86
C LYS A 293 23.74 13.22 8.34
N ALA A 294 23.14 12.11 8.76
CA ALA A 294 23.30 11.58 10.11
C ALA A 294 24.62 10.82 10.33
N GLY A 295 25.54 10.82 9.34
CA GLY A 295 26.84 10.16 9.41
C GLY A 295 26.77 8.64 9.26
N ASN A 296 25.66 8.10 8.72
CA ASN A 296 25.58 6.69 8.36
C ASN A 296 26.10 6.49 6.95
N ASN A 297 26.95 5.50 6.75
CA ASN A 297 27.44 5.13 5.43
C ASN A 297 26.34 4.41 4.65
N LEU A 298 26.17 4.80 3.38
CA LEU A 298 25.38 4.06 2.41
C LEU A 298 26.33 3.37 1.44
N VAL A 299 25.95 2.18 0.99
CA VAL A 299 26.73 1.42 0.02
C VAL A 299 25.84 0.93 -1.13
N VAL A 300 26.46 0.62 -2.25
CA VAL A 300 25.88 -0.18 -3.33
C VAL A 300 26.67 -1.48 -3.43
N ILE A 301 25.98 -2.60 -3.58
CA ILE A 301 26.62 -3.91 -3.71
C ILE A 301 26.44 -4.39 -5.15
N LYS A 302 27.54 -4.62 -5.84
CA LYS A 302 27.54 -5.26 -7.16
C LYS A 302 28.03 -6.69 -7.03
N ILE A 303 27.28 -7.61 -7.62
CA ILE A 303 27.67 -9.00 -7.79
C ILE A 303 27.79 -9.26 -9.28
N THR A 304 28.98 -9.64 -9.73
CA THR A 304 29.23 -10.08 -11.10
C THR A 304 29.33 -11.59 -11.10
N PHE A 305 28.34 -12.24 -11.69
CA PHE A 305 28.29 -13.68 -11.86
C PHE A 305 29.09 -14.10 -13.10
N PRO A 306 29.70 -15.30 -13.06
CA PRO A 306 30.26 -15.88 -14.26
C PRO A 306 29.15 -16.25 -15.25
N THR A 307 29.41 -16.05 -16.53
CA THR A 307 28.50 -16.42 -17.63
C THR A 307 29.28 -17.09 -18.72
N GLY A 308 28.60 -17.89 -19.55
CA GLY A 308 29.27 -18.60 -20.63
C GLY A 308 30.31 -19.60 -20.14
N LEU A 309 30.28 -19.94 -18.84
CA LEU A 309 30.97 -21.10 -18.32
C LEU A 309 30.55 -22.26 -19.22
N SER A 310 31.51 -22.82 -19.94
CA SER A 310 31.36 -24.01 -20.79
C SER A 310 31.10 -25.26 -19.94
N ILE A 311 30.41 -25.08 -18.81
CA ILE A 311 29.75 -26.16 -18.12
C ILE A 311 28.82 -26.74 -19.17
N LYS A 312 29.07 -27.98 -19.53
CA LYS A 312 28.05 -28.86 -20.08
C LYS A 312 26.98 -29.02 -18.98
N LEU A 313 26.23 -27.96 -18.71
CA LEU A 313 24.96 -28.05 -18.05
C LEU A 313 24.11 -28.77 -19.09
N GLU A 314 24.11 -30.10 -19.02
CA GLU A 314 23.20 -30.93 -19.82
C GLU A 314 21.74 -30.51 -19.54
N GLU A 315 21.50 -29.88 -18.38
CA GLU A 315 20.22 -29.41 -17.90
C GLU A 315 20.27 -27.95 -17.41
N ARG A 316 19.19 -27.20 -17.63
CA ARG A 316 19.05 -25.80 -17.19
C ARG A 316 19.01 -25.72 -15.66
N LEU A 317 19.65 -24.71 -15.07
CA LEU A 317 19.61 -24.50 -13.63
C LEU A 317 18.21 -24.12 -13.15
N HIS A 318 17.73 -24.88 -12.18
CA HIS A 318 16.55 -24.60 -11.40
C HIS A 318 16.90 -23.84 -10.12
N PHE A 319 15.98 -23.03 -9.62
CA PHE A 319 16.01 -22.59 -8.23
C PHE A 319 14.66 -22.77 -7.57
N GLN A 320 14.66 -22.83 -6.24
CA GLN A 320 13.45 -22.90 -5.44
C GLN A 320 12.95 -21.48 -5.14
N GLY A 321 11.77 -21.13 -5.64
CA GLY A 321 11.14 -19.84 -5.32
C GLY A 321 10.60 -19.80 -3.89
N ALA A 322 10.17 -18.61 -3.44
CA ALA A 322 9.66 -18.39 -2.08
C ALA A 322 8.46 -19.28 -1.67
N MET A 323 7.73 -19.86 -2.64
CA MET A 323 6.62 -20.81 -2.38
C MET A 323 7.05 -22.29 -2.48
N GLY A 324 8.35 -22.58 -2.54
CA GLY A 324 8.87 -23.94 -2.61
C GLY A 324 8.88 -24.57 -4.02
N ASN A 325 8.24 -23.94 -5.00
CA ASN A 325 8.20 -24.43 -6.38
C ASN A 325 9.55 -24.24 -7.08
N LEU A 326 9.97 -25.26 -7.83
CA LEU A 326 11.11 -25.18 -8.74
C LEU A 326 10.76 -24.32 -9.95
N LYS A 327 11.71 -23.49 -10.39
CA LYS A 327 11.57 -22.62 -11.55
C LYS A 327 12.84 -22.63 -12.38
N ILE A 328 12.69 -22.51 -13.71
CA ILE A 328 13.80 -22.38 -14.65
C ILE A 328 13.79 -20.95 -15.20
N PRO A 329 14.55 -20.02 -14.60
CA PRO A 329 14.60 -18.65 -15.06
C PRO A 329 15.53 -18.49 -16.27
N GLU A 330 15.17 -17.61 -17.19
CA GLU A 330 16.04 -17.19 -18.30
C GLU A 330 15.89 -15.68 -18.52
N ARG A 331 17.01 -14.95 -18.68
CA ARG A 331 16.98 -13.52 -19.04
C ARG A 331 16.49 -13.34 -20.47
N SER A 332 15.51 -12.47 -20.67
CA SER A 332 14.95 -12.15 -21.99
C SER A 332 14.27 -10.79 -21.99
N PHE A 333 13.67 -10.39 -23.11
CA PHE A 333 12.80 -9.21 -23.17
C PHE A 333 11.32 -9.56 -23.01
N ASP A 334 10.58 -8.70 -22.31
CA ASP A 334 9.12 -8.76 -22.22
C ASP A 334 8.44 -8.28 -23.52
N CYS A 335 7.11 -8.22 -23.54
CA CYS A 335 6.36 -7.75 -24.72
C CYS A 335 6.53 -6.25 -25.03
N TRP A 336 7.14 -5.49 -24.12
CA TRP A 336 7.45 -4.07 -24.27
C TRP A 336 8.94 -3.83 -24.57
N GLY A 337 9.73 -4.89 -24.76
CA GLY A 337 11.16 -4.78 -25.00
C GLY A 337 11.98 -4.49 -23.76
N LYS A 338 11.41 -4.59 -22.55
CA LYS A 338 12.14 -4.40 -21.30
C LYS A 338 12.80 -5.70 -20.84
N PRO A 339 14.03 -5.66 -20.29
CA PRO A 339 14.67 -6.83 -19.72
C PRO A 339 13.81 -7.45 -18.61
N CYS A 340 13.65 -8.77 -18.63
CA CYS A 340 12.91 -9.51 -17.62
C CYS A 340 13.45 -10.93 -17.45
N THR A 341 12.93 -11.63 -16.44
CA THR A 341 13.15 -13.06 -16.25
C THR A 341 11.92 -13.83 -16.72
N LYS A 342 12.05 -14.63 -17.78
CA LYS A 342 11.00 -15.58 -18.19
C LYS A 342 11.12 -16.88 -17.42
N TRP A 343 9.98 -17.54 -17.23
CA TRP A 343 9.86 -18.82 -16.54
C TRP A 343 9.49 -19.87 -17.59
N HIS A 344 10.26 -20.95 -17.66
CA HIS A 344 9.92 -22.14 -18.44
C HIS A 344 9.35 -23.24 -17.56
#